data_AF-F3C3A0-F1
#
_entry.id   AF-F3C3A0-F1
#
_cell.length_a   1.000
_cell.length_b   1.000
_cell.length_c   1.000
_cell.angle_alpha   90.00
_cell.angle_beta   90.00
_cell.angle_gamma   90.00
#
_symmetry.space_group_name_H-M   'P 1'
#
loop_
_entity.id
_entity.type
_entity.pdbx_description
1 polymer ?
#
loop_
_entity_poly.entity_id
_entity_poly.type
_entity_poly.pdbx_seq_one_letter_code
_entity_poly.pdbx_strand_id
1 'polypeptide(L)'
;GGPIGDRIGRKAVIWFSILGAAPFTLALPYADLFWTSVLSVIIGFVLASAFSAIVVYAQELVPGNVGMIAGLFFGLMFGFGGIGAALLGYLADSHGILFVYTLCSYLPLLGILAILLPRTK
;
A
#
# COMPACT_ATOMS: atom_id res chain seq x y z
N GLY A 1 -4.79 11.27 5.27
CA GLY A 1 -3.32 11.24 5.27
C GLY A 1 -2.69 12.51 5.81
N GLY A 2 -2.69 13.60 5.02
CA GLY A 2 -1.90 14.82 5.27
C GLY A 2 -1.98 15.44 6.68
N PRO A 3 -3.14 15.95 7.13
CA PRO A 3 -3.21 16.70 8.41
C PRO A 3 -2.89 15.87 9.65
N ILE A 4 -3.09 14.55 9.57
CA ILE A 4 -2.83 13.60 10.65
C ILE A 4 -1.35 13.20 10.66
N GLY A 5 -0.73 13.06 9.48
CA GLY A 5 0.70 12.79 9.32
C GLY A 5 1.61 13.87 9.87
N ASP A 6 1.20 15.13 9.72
CA ASP A 6 1.97 16.27 10.22
C ASP A 6 1.85 16.48 11.75
N ARG A 7 0.85 15.86 12.42
CA ARG A 7 0.69 15.95 13.89
C ARG A 7 1.22 14.74 14.66
N ILE A 8 1.14 13.53 14.10
CA ILE A 8 1.46 12.27 14.78
C ILE A 8 2.81 11.69 14.33
N GLY A 9 3.38 12.23 13.25
CA GLY A 9 4.59 11.75 12.62
C GLY A 9 4.30 10.76 11.49
N ARG A 10 4.93 10.99 10.33
CA ARG A 10 4.63 10.26 9.09
C ARG A 10 4.90 8.76 9.18
N LYS A 11 5.94 8.36 9.93
CA LYS A 11 6.21 6.94 10.19
C LYS A 11 5.03 6.24 10.88
N ALA A 12 4.38 6.91 11.84
CA ALA A 12 3.22 6.36 12.56
C ALA A 12 2.00 6.22 11.64
N VAL A 13 1.78 7.18 10.73
CA VAL A 13 0.68 7.10 9.74
C VAL A 13 0.91 5.98 8.73
N ILE A 14 2.14 5.82 8.24
CA ILE A 14 2.50 4.70 7.34
C ILE A 14 2.26 3.36 8.05
N TRP A 15 2.70 3.23 9.30
CA TRP A 15 2.50 2.02 10.10
C TRP A 15 1.03 1.74 10.37
N PHE A 16 0.26 2.75 10.79
CA PHE A 16 -1.15 2.59 11.08
C PHE A 16 -1.96 2.22 9.83
N SER A 17 -1.64 2.80 8.67
CA SER A 17 -2.31 2.44 7.42
C SER A 17 -1.95 1.03 6.96
N ILE A 18 -0.69 0.61 7.03
CA ILE A 18 -0.26 -0.73 6.59
C ILE A 18 -0.84 -1.81 7.52
N LEU A 19 -0.65 -1.67 8.83
CA LEU A 19 -1.21 -2.62 9.80
C LEU A 19 -2.74 -2.55 9.86
N GLY A 20 -3.31 -1.37 9.65
CA GLY A 20 -4.76 -1.19 9.58
C GLY A 20 -5.37 -1.91 8.39
N ALA A 21 -4.68 -1.95 7.24
CA ALA A 21 -5.17 -2.67 6.04
C ALA A 21 -5.00 -4.20 6.14
N ALA A 22 -3.95 -4.68 6.82
CA ALA A 22 -3.62 -6.12 6.93
C ALA A 22 -4.77 -7.04 7.41
N PRO A 23 -5.53 -6.74 8.47
CA PRO A 23 -6.62 -7.62 8.90
C PRO A 23 -7.76 -7.67 7.87
N PHE A 24 -8.03 -6.57 7.17
CA PHE A 24 -9.08 -6.53 6.15
C PHE A 24 -8.65 -7.29 4.89
N THR A 25 -7.37 -7.22 4.51
CA THR A 25 -6.87 -7.95 3.34
C THR A 25 -6.82 -9.44 3.60
N LEU A 26 -6.43 -9.87 4.81
CA LEU A 26 -6.45 -11.27 5.23
C LEU A 26 -7.85 -11.88 5.34
N ALA A 27 -8.87 -11.07 5.65
CA ALA A 27 -10.27 -11.52 5.68
C ALA A 27 -10.90 -11.65 4.29
N LEU A 28 -10.33 -10.99 3.28
CA LEU A 28 -10.86 -10.90 1.92
C LEU A 28 -11.07 -12.24 1.20
N PRO A 29 -10.15 -13.24 1.25
CA PRO A 29 -10.35 -14.53 0.59
C PRO A 29 -11.46 -15.39 1.23
N TYR A 30 -11.93 -15.04 2.42
CA TYR A 30 -12.98 -15.77 3.15
C TYR A 30 -14.35 -15.07 3.10
N ALA A 31 -14.44 -13.92 2.41
CA ALA A 31 -15.63 -13.08 2.38
C ALA A 31 -16.52 -13.37 1.17
N ASP A 32 -17.84 -13.28 1.34
CA ASP A 32 -18.80 -13.31 0.23
C ASP A 32 -18.65 -12.10 -0.71
N LEU A 33 -19.31 -12.13 -1.87
CA LEU A 33 -19.23 -11.07 -2.89
C LEU A 33 -19.59 -9.67 -2.32
N PHE A 34 -20.62 -9.59 -1.48
CA PHE A 34 -21.02 -8.35 -0.82
C PHE A 34 -19.91 -7.81 0.07
N TRP A 35 -19.36 -8.66 0.95
CA TRP A 35 -18.31 -8.27 1.88
C TRP A 35 -16.99 -7.97 1.18
N THR A 36 -16.66 -8.69 0.12
CA THR A 36 -15.50 -8.41 -0.74
C THR A 36 -15.52 -6.98 -1.27
N SER A 37 -16.70 -6.49 -1.70
CA SER A 37 -16.84 -5.11 -2.17
C SER A 37 -16.60 -4.09 -1.05
N VAL A 38 -17.19 -4.31 0.12
CA VAL A 38 -17.06 -3.43 1.29
C VAL A 38 -15.61 -3.39 1.79
N LEU A 39 -14.98 -4.56 1.95
CA LEU A 39 -13.58 -4.68 2.36
C LEU A 39 -12.65 -3.99 1.36
N SER A 40 -12.88 -4.16 0.05
CA SER A 40 -12.07 -3.52 -0.99
C SER A 40 -12.12 -1.99 -0.91
N VAL A 41 -13.29 -1.41 -0.64
CA VAL A 41 -13.45 0.03 -0.43
C VAL A 41 -12.67 0.50 0.81
N ILE A 42 -12.78 -0.22 1.93
CA ILE A 42 -12.06 0.11 3.18
C ILE A 42 -10.55 0.03 2.96
N ILE A 43 -10.06 -1.04 2.33
CA ILE A 43 -8.64 -1.24 2.04
C ILE A 43 -8.13 -0.13 1.12
N GLY A 44 -8.86 0.16 0.03
CA GLY A 44 -8.50 1.23 -0.91
C GLY A 44 -8.42 2.59 -0.21
N PHE A 45 -9.36 2.90 0.69
CA PHE A 45 -9.35 4.13 1.46
C PHE A 45 -8.14 4.24 2.40
N VAL A 46 -7.83 3.15 3.12
CA VAL A 46 -6.69 3.10 4.05
C VAL A 46 -5.36 3.23 3.29
N LEU A 47 -5.20 2.51 2.18
CA LEU A 47 -3.99 2.55 1.34
C LEU A 47 -3.82 3.90 0.64
N ALA A 48 -4.90 4.54 0.20
CA ALA A 48 -4.83 5.89 -0.37
C ALA A 48 -4.25 6.91 0.64
N SER A 49 -4.54 6.76 1.93
CA SER A 49 -3.93 7.57 2.98
C SER A 49 -2.44 7.27 3.17
N ALA A 50 -2.02 5.99 3.07
CA ALA A 50 -0.62 5.59 3.16
C ALA A 50 0.22 6.19 2.02
N PHE A 51 -0.31 6.14 0.79
CA PHE A 51 0.34 6.62 -0.41
C PHE A 51 0.80 8.07 -0.29
N SER A 52 -0.13 8.95 0.11
CA SER A 52 0.17 10.36 0.33
C SER A 52 1.25 10.55 1.40
N ALA A 53 1.21 9.80 2.51
CA ALA A 53 2.21 9.93 3.55
C ALA A 53 3.62 9.48 3.10
N ILE A 54 3.72 8.40 2.31
CA ILE A 54 4.99 7.86 1.80
C ILE A 54 5.68 8.83 0.85
N VAL A 55 4.95 9.38 -0.12
CA VAL A 55 5.52 10.29 -1.11
C VAL A 55 6.05 11.55 -0.43
N VAL A 56 5.25 12.15 0.45
CA VAL A 56 5.65 13.39 1.14
C VAL A 56 6.80 13.11 2.12
N TYR A 57 6.80 11.95 2.80
CA TYR A 57 7.94 11.52 3.64
C TYR A 57 9.23 11.38 2.83
N ALA A 58 9.19 10.78 1.64
CA ALA A 58 10.36 10.65 0.78
C ALA A 58 10.87 12.02 0.30
N GLN A 59 9.96 12.96 0.00
CA GLN A 59 10.31 14.32 -0.36
C GLN A 59 11.00 15.08 0.79
N GLU A 60 10.58 14.85 2.03
CA GLU A 60 11.24 15.43 3.22
C GLU A 60 12.65 14.90 3.48
N LEU A 61 12.94 13.64 3.11
CA LEU A 61 14.31 13.11 3.23
C LEU A 61 15.30 13.80 2.27
N VAL A 62 14.83 14.36 1.16
CA VAL A 62 15.67 15.01 0.13
C VAL A 62 15.03 16.34 -0.31
N PRO A 63 15.02 17.38 0.55
CA PRO A 63 14.24 18.60 0.35
C PRO A 63 14.71 19.46 -0.85
N GLY A 64 15.89 19.20 -1.40
CA GLY A 64 16.38 19.88 -2.60
C GLY A 64 15.89 19.30 -3.93
N ASN A 65 15.43 18.03 -3.94
CA ASN A 65 15.14 17.28 -5.17
C ASN A 65 13.72 16.69 -5.18
N VAL A 66 12.73 17.44 -4.67
CA VAL A 66 11.33 17.02 -4.53
C VAL A 66 10.74 16.49 -5.85
N GLY A 67 11.04 17.14 -6.98
CA GLY A 67 10.57 16.72 -8.30
C GLY A 67 11.18 15.39 -8.79
N MET A 68 12.47 15.17 -8.54
CA MET A 68 13.15 13.90 -8.86
C MET A 68 12.59 12.75 -8.02
N ILE A 69 12.41 12.97 -6.71
CA ILE A 69 11.84 11.96 -5.82
C ILE A 69 10.40 11.63 -6.21
N ALA A 70 9.56 12.64 -6.46
CA ALA A 70 8.20 12.41 -6.93
C ALA A 70 8.19 11.61 -8.24
N GLY A 71 8.97 12.03 -9.24
CA GLY A 71 9.08 11.34 -10.53
C GLY A 71 9.54 9.88 -10.40
N LEU A 72 10.54 9.63 -9.55
CA LEU A 72 11.03 8.27 -9.28
C LEU A 72 9.96 7.40 -8.61
N PHE A 73 9.28 7.91 -7.58
CA PHE A 73 8.24 7.17 -6.88
C PHE A 73 7.06 6.85 -7.80
N PHE A 74 6.50 7.85 -8.47
CA PHE A 74 5.39 7.64 -9.39
C PHE A 74 5.80 6.72 -10.56
N GLY A 75 6.99 6.92 -11.14
CA GLY A 75 7.50 6.07 -12.22
C GLY A 75 7.67 4.61 -11.81
N LEU A 76 8.32 4.36 -10.66
CA LEU A 76 8.47 3.00 -10.13
C LEU A 76 7.14 2.37 -9.74
N MET A 77 6.24 3.12 -9.11
CA MET A 77 4.93 2.62 -8.70
C MET A 77 4.07 2.22 -9.91
N PHE A 78 4.05 3.01 -10.98
CA PHE A 78 3.35 2.62 -12.21
C PHE A 78 4.05 1.47 -12.93
N GLY A 79 5.39 1.45 -12.96
CA GLY A 79 6.16 0.35 -13.55
C GLY A 79 5.87 -0.99 -12.86
N PHE A 80 6.02 -1.04 -11.53
CA PHE A 80 5.68 -2.23 -10.74
C PHE A 80 4.18 -2.55 -10.78
N GLY A 81 3.31 -1.54 -10.83
CA GLY A 81 1.87 -1.73 -10.99
C GLY A 81 1.50 -2.46 -12.29
N GLY A 82 2.11 -2.07 -13.41
CA GLY A 82 1.90 -2.72 -14.71
C GLY A 82 2.46 -4.14 -14.76
N ILE A 83 3.70 -4.33 -14.30
CA ILE A 83 4.34 -5.67 -14.23
C ILE A 83 3.55 -6.59 -13.29
N GLY A 84 3.16 -6.08 -12.12
CA GLY A 84 2.37 -6.81 -11.13
C GLY A 84 0.99 -7.20 -11.67
N ALA A 85 0.30 -6.31 -12.38
CA ALA A 85 -0.98 -6.62 -13.00
C ALA A 85 -0.86 -7.74 -14.04
N ALA A 86 0.18 -7.72 -14.89
CA ALA A 86 0.44 -8.78 -15.87
C ALA A 86 0.73 -10.13 -15.19
N LEU A 87 1.59 -10.13 -14.16
CA LEU A 87 1.93 -11.32 -13.39
C LEU A 87 0.72 -11.91 -12.66
N LEU A 88 -0.04 -11.08 -11.94
CA LEU A 88 -1.24 -11.53 -11.21
C LEU A 88 -2.34 -11.99 -12.16
N GLY A 89 -2.49 -11.37 -13.33
CA GLY A 89 -3.40 -11.81 -14.38
C GLY A 89 -3.05 -13.22 -14.89
N TYR A 90 -1.78 -13.45 -15.25
CA TYR A 90 -1.32 -14.78 -15.65
C TYR A 90 -1.49 -15.83 -14.54
N LEU A 91 -1.26 -15.44 -13.29
CA LEU A 91 -1.47 -16.32 -12.14
C LEU A 91 -2.96 -16.62 -11.90
N ALA A 92 -3.84 -15.66 -12.17
CA ALA A 92 -5.29 -15.86 -12.12
C ALA A 92 -5.77 -16.84 -13.20
N ASP A 93 -5.22 -16.75 -14.41
CA ASP A 93 -5.57 -17.65 -15.51
C ASP A 93 -5.10 -19.08 -15.26
N SER A 94 -3.95 -19.26 -14.60
CA SER A 94 -3.33 -20.58 -14.36
C SER A 94 -3.79 -21.26 -13.07
N HIS A 95 -3.93 -20.51 -11.97
CA HIS A 95 -4.22 -21.03 -10.63
C HIS A 95 -5.59 -20.59 -10.08
N GLY A 96 -6.32 -19.76 -10.83
CA GLY A 96 -7.63 -19.25 -10.46
C GLY A 96 -7.59 -17.98 -9.61
N ILE A 97 -8.72 -17.26 -9.59
CA ILE A 97 -8.85 -15.98 -8.89
C ILE A 97 -8.75 -16.12 -7.35
N LEU A 98 -9.22 -17.25 -6.79
CA LEU A 98 -9.12 -17.51 -5.35
C LEU A 98 -7.66 -17.58 -4.86
N PHE A 99 -6.79 -18.19 -5.66
CA PHE A 99 -5.37 -18.28 -5.34
C PHE A 99 -4.72 -16.89 -5.32
N VAL A 100 -5.04 -16.06 -6.32
CA VAL A 100 -4.57 -14.66 -6.40
C VAL A 100 -5.09 -13.84 -5.23
N TYR A 101 -6.36 -13.99 -4.84
CA TYR A 101 -6.94 -13.34 -3.65
C TYR A 101 -6.19 -13.74 -2.38
N THR A 102 -5.92 -15.03 -2.23
CA THR A 102 -5.17 -15.55 -1.08
C THR A 102 -3.75 -14.98 -1.07
N LEU A 103 -3.05 -14.96 -2.21
CA LEU A 103 -1.70 -14.40 -2.31
C LEU A 103 -1.69 -12.89 -1.98
N CYS A 104 -2.59 -12.12 -2.59
CA CYS A 104 -2.71 -10.68 -2.38
C CYS A 104 -3.10 -10.30 -0.95
N SER A 105 -3.77 -11.19 -0.22
CA SER A 105 -4.13 -10.97 1.18
C SER A 105 -2.91 -10.79 2.09
N TYR A 106 -1.79 -11.43 1.76
CA TYR A 106 -0.52 -11.39 2.50
C TYR A 106 0.42 -10.26 2.08
N LEU A 107 0.27 -9.70 0.86
CA LEU A 107 1.15 -8.62 0.38
C LEU A 107 1.28 -7.43 1.35
N PRO A 108 0.20 -6.95 1.99
CA PRO A 108 0.27 -5.86 2.97
C PRO A 108 1.18 -6.14 4.16
N LEU A 109 1.40 -7.40 4.51
CA LEU A 109 2.32 -7.78 5.59
C LEU A 109 3.78 -7.45 5.25
N LEU A 110 4.15 -7.39 3.96
CA LEU A 110 5.48 -6.90 3.56
C LEU A 110 5.72 -5.45 3.99
N GLY A 111 4.63 -4.68 4.19
CA GLY A 111 4.71 -3.34 4.74
C GLY A 111 5.25 -3.27 6.17
N ILE A 112 5.38 -4.39 6.90
CA ILE A 112 6.10 -4.45 8.18
C ILE A 112 7.55 -3.98 8.03
N LEU A 113 8.14 -4.13 6.84
CA LEU A 113 9.48 -3.60 6.52
C LEU A 113 9.58 -2.07 6.70
N ALA A 114 8.45 -1.35 6.75
CA ALA A 114 8.40 0.06 7.13
C ALA A 114 8.98 0.33 8.54
N ILE A 115 9.20 -0.69 9.38
CA ILE A 115 9.94 -0.52 10.66
C ILE A 115 11.36 0.01 10.45
N LEU A 116 11.99 -0.37 9.32
CA LEU A 116 13.34 0.01 8.94
C LEU A 116 13.45 1.48 8.52
N LEU A 117 12.31 2.16 8.30
CA LEU A 117 12.32 3.57 7.94
C LEU A 117 12.94 4.42 9.07
N PRO A 118 13.90 5.30 8.75
CA PRO A 118 14.50 6.18 9.74
C PRO A 118 13.45 7.10 10.38
N ARG A 119 13.71 7.59 11.59
CA ARG A 119 12.83 8.58 12.22
C ARG A 119 13.21 9.95 11.69
N THR A 120 12.41 10.51 10.79
CA THR A 120 12.50 11.94 10.46
C THR A 120 11.89 12.72 11.63
N LYS A 121 12.59 13.77 12.09
CA LYS A 121 12.12 14.69 13.13
C LYS A 121 11.07 15.64 12.59
#